data_AF-A0A358CVK6-F1
#
_entry.id   AF-A0A358CVK6-F1
#
_cell.length_a   1.000
_cell.length_b   1.000
_cell.length_c   1.000
_cell.angle_alpha   90.00
_cell.angle_beta   90.00
_cell.angle_gamma   90.00
#
_symmetry.space_group_name_H-M   'P 1'
#
loop_
_entity.id
_entity.type
_entity.pdbx_description
1 polymer ?
#
loop_
_entity_poly.entity_id
_entity_poly.type
_entity_poly.pdbx_seq_one_letter_code
_entity_poly.pdbx_strand_id
1 'polypeptide(L)'
;MPSKDPDRIILTFNGDPATSRAVTWRTDATIEKAVGQIAEATVNSNFQDQSVSKDAVTEPFDLGLYKSNASLIVHYHSVIFDQLKPDTVYVYRVGDGDARWSEWIQFRTARAEYAPTQFIYFGDAQNDVLAHWSRVIRRAHQTAPKASFVVHAGDLINQAHRDYEWAQW
;
A
#
# COMPACT_ATOMS: atom_id res chain seq x y z
N MET A 1 -4.71 -8.28 -15.42
CA MET A 1 -5.54 -7.13 -15.85
C MET A 1 -6.20 -6.55 -14.61
N PRO A 2 -6.33 -5.23 -14.50
CA PRO A 2 -7.06 -4.57 -13.42
C PRO A 2 -8.49 -5.12 -13.31
N SER A 3 -9.03 -5.12 -12.09
CA SER A 3 -10.38 -5.58 -11.79
C SER A 3 -11.06 -4.63 -10.80
N LYS A 4 -12.33 -4.89 -10.48
CA LYS A 4 -13.06 -4.17 -9.43
C LYS A 4 -12.47 -4.37 -8.03
N ASP A 5 -11.77 -5.49 -7.81
CA ASP A 5 -11.14 -5.76 -6.53
C ASP A 5 -9.85 -4.93 -6.39
N PRO A 6 -9.59 -4.29 -5.23
CA PRO A 6 -8.37 -3.52 -4.99
C PRO A 6 -7.10 -4.35 -5.22
N ASP A 7 -6.18 -3.83 -6.05
CA ASP A 7 -4.84 -4.36 -6.23
C ASP A 7 -3.75 -3.30 -5.98
N ARG A 8 -2.48 -3.72 -5.94
CA ARG A 8 -1.32 -2.84 -5.71
C ARG A 8 -1.48 -1.94 -4.47
N ILE A 9 -1.93 -2.52 -3.36
CA ILE A 9 -2.17 -1.80 -2.11
C ILE A 9 -0.83 -1.51 -1.44
N ILE A 10 -0.46 -0.23 -1.34
CA ILE A 10 0.81 0.21 -0.74
C ILE A 10 0.52 1.16 0.42
N LEU A 11 1.08 0.85 1.60
CA LEU A 11 1.12 1.75 2.75
C LEU A 11 2.41 2.57 2.73
N THR A 12 2.29 3.89 2.79
CA THR A 12 3.44 4.83 2.78
C THR A 12 3.36 5.83 3.93
N PHE A 13 4.47 6.55 4.14
CA PHE A 13 4.51 7.67 5.07
C PHE A 13 3.87 8.91 4.44
N ASN A 14 3.10 9.63 5.26
CA ASN A 14 2.57 10.94 4.94
C ASN A 14 2.66 11.81 6.20
N GLY A 15 3.54 12.81 6.21
CA GLY A 15 3.78 13.61 7.40
C GLY A 15 4.40 12.79 8.56
N ASP A 16 3.91 13.02 9.78
CA ASP A 16 4.44 12.41 11.01
C ASP A 16 4.07 10.92 11.10
N PRO A 17 5.06 10.01 11.13
CA PRO A 17 4.80 8.59 11.16
C PRO A 17 4.21 8.08 12.49
N ALA A 18 4.17 8.88 13.56
CA ALA A 18 3.50 8.53 14.80
C ALA A 18 1.98 8.75 14.72
N THR A 19 1.52 9.61 13.81
CA THR A 19 0.12 10.10 13.80
C THR A 19 -0.56 10.04 12.43
N SER A 20 0.16 9.72 11.35
CA SER A 20 -0.42 9.61 10.00
C SER A 20 0.22 8.54 9.10
N ARG A 21 -0.59 7.98 8.20
CA ARG A 21 -0.19 7.10 7.10
C ARG A 21 -1.02 7.40 5.85
N ALA A 22 -0.45 7.15 4.68
CA ALA A 22 -1.19 7.14 3.43
C ALA A 22 -1.26 5.72 2.87
N VAL A 23 -2.37 5.39 2.22
CA VAL A 23 -2.53 4.15 1.47
C VAL A 23 -2.91 4.51 0.05
N THR A 24 -2.26 3.87 -0.92
CA THR A 24 -2.63 3.90 -2.32
C THR A 24 -2.99 2.51 -2.83
N TRP A 25 -3.89 2.44 -3.80
CA TRP A 25 -4.27 1.18 -4.47
C TRP A 25 -4.84 1.49 -5.85
N ARG A 26 -5.10 0.44 -6.63
CA ARG A 26 -5.67 0.53 -7.96
C ARG A 26 -6.90 -0.36 -8.12
N THR A 27 -7.82 0.07 -8.96
CA THR A 27 -8.95 -0.72 -9.47
C THR A 27 -9.13 -0.49 -10.98
N ASP A 28 -10.08 -1.19 -11.60
CA ASP A 28 -10.55 -0.85 -12.94
C ASP A 28 -11.34 0.49 -12.96
N ALA A 29 -11.59 1.02 -14.16
CA ALA A 29 -12.25 2.31 -14.32
C ALA A 29 -13.73 2.34 -13.91
N THR A 30 -14.33 1.22 -13.47
CA THR A 30 -15.75 1.19 -13.07
C THR A 30 -15.96 1.56 -11.60
N ILE A 31 -14.90 1.62 -10.79
CA ILE A 31 -14.97 2.01 -9.39
C ILE A 31 -14.79 3.52 -9.25
N GLU A 32 -15.90 4.25 -9.17
CA GLU A 32 -15.87 5.72 -9.05
C GLU A 32 -15.72 6.19 -7.59
N LYS A 33 -16.32 5.44 -6.65
CA LYS A 33 -16.22 5.70 -5.22
C LYS A 33 -15.29 4.69 -4.57
N ALA A 34 -14.34 5.19 -3.80
CA ALA A 34 -13.39 4.36 -3.07
C ALA A 34 -13.25 4.86 -1.62
N VAL A 35 -13.05 3.93 -0.70
CA VAL A 35 -13.08 4.17 0.76
C VAL A 35 -11.94 3.40 1.42
N GLY A 36 -11.25 4.06 2.35
CA GLY A 36 -10.36 3.41 3.31
C GLY A 36 -11.07 3.23 4.64
N GLN A 37 -10.90 2.06 5.27
CA GLN A 37 -11.36 1.79 6.63
C GLN A 37 -10.17 1.47 7.53
N ILE A 38 -10.20 1.97 8.76
CA ILE A 38 -9.14 1.76 9.76
C ILE A 38 -9.73 1.58 11.16
N ALA A 39 -9.13 0.71 11.97
CA ALA A 39 -9.44 0.54 13.38
C ALA A 39 -8.17 0.25 14.18
N GLU A 40 -8.19 0.54 15.48
CA GLU A 40 -7.17 0.01 16.40
C GLU A 40 -7.30 -1.51 16.48
N ALA A 41 -6.18 -2.22 16.35
CA ALA A 41 -6.19 -3.68 16.41
C ALA A 41 -6.48 -4.14 17.84
N THR A 42 -7.45 -5.04 17.99
CA THR A 42 -7.77 -5.69 19.26
C THR A 42 -7.32 -7.16 19.24
N VAL A 43 -7.46 -7.85 20.38
CA VAL A 43 -7.05 -9.26 20.52
C VAL A 43 -7.92 -10.21 19.68
N ASN A 44 -9.07 -9.74 19.21
CA ASN A 44 -10.05 -10.51 18.42
C ASN A 44 -10.57 -9.67 17.23
N SER A 45 -11.55 -10.18 16.49
CA SER A 45 -12.09 -9.50 15.30
C SER A 45 -13.07 -8.36 15.60
N ASN A 46 -13.35 -8.04 16.87
CA ASN A 46 -14.34 -7.02 17.24
C ASN A 46 -13.87 -5.58 16.94
N PHE A 47 -12.62 -5.40 16.49
CA PHE A 47 -12.13 -4.10 16.01
C PHE A 47 -13.01 -3.52 14.88
N GLN A 48 -13.73 -4.38 14.14
CA GLN A 48 -14.56 -3.96 13.00
C GLN A 48 -15.67 -3.00 13.43
N ASP A 49 -16.23 -3.21 14.62
CA ASP A 49 -17.30 -2.38 15.19
C ASP A 49 -16.84 -0.95 15.52
N GLN A 50 -15.52 -0.75 15.65
CA GLN A 50 -14.89 0.54 15.95
C GLN A 50 -14.17 1.13 14.74
N SER A 51 -14.35 0.53 13.56
CA SER A 51 -13.70 1.02 12.35
C SER A 51 -14.27 2.36 11.90
N VAL A 52 -13.37 3.24 11.49
CA VAL A 52 -13.71 4.53 10.90
C VAL A 52 -13.47 4.46 9.40
N SER A 53 -14.41 4.97 8.63
CA SER A 53 -14.32 5.06 7.16
C SER A 53 -13.88 6.47 6.76
N LYS A 54 -13.05 6.55 5.71
CA LYS A 54 -12.65 7.80 5.09
C LYS A 54 -12.73 7.68 3.58
N ASP A 55 -13.37 8.63 2.94
CA ASP A 55 -13.45 8.68 1.48
C ASP A 55 -12.04 8.87 0.90
N ALA A 56 -11.78 8.16 -0.19
CA ALA A 56 -10.53 8.24 -0.93
C ALA A 56 -10.62 9.27 -2.05
N VAL A 57 -9.47 9.78 -2.48
CA VAL A 57 -9.34 10.53 -3.72
C VAL A 57 -9.08 9.54 -4.85
N THR A 58 -9.82 9.66 -5.95
CA THR A 58 -9.67 8.83 -7.15
C THR A 58 -9.09 9.64 -8.29
N GLU A 59 -8.05 9.13 -8.93
CA GLU A 59 -7.37 9.72 -10.08
C GLU A 59 -7.39 8.71 -11.25
N PRO A 60 -8.09 9.01 -12.36
CA PRO A 60 -8.06 8.17 -13.54
C PRO A 60 -6.72 8.33 -14.28
N PHE A 61 -6.20 7.21 -14.78
CA PHE A 61 -4.95 7.18 -15.54
C PHE A 61 -5.07 6.26 -16.76
N ASP A 62 -4.76 6.78 -17.96
CA ASP A 62 -4.66 5.96 -19.17
C ASP A 62 -3.24 5.41 -19.32
N LEU A 63 -3.08 4.10 -19.15
CA LEU A 63 -1.79 3.41 -19.33
C LEU A 63 -1.25 3.59 -20.77
N GLY A 64 -2.13 3.81 -21.75
CA GLY A 64 -1.80 4.04 -23.15
C GLY A 64 -1.19 5.39 -23.46
N LEU A 65 -1.11 6.31 -22.50
CA LEU A 65 -0.31 7.54 -22.63
C LEU A 65 1.15 7.23 -22.98
N TYR A 66 1.62 6.04 -22.59
CA TYR A 66 2.92 5.52 -22.95
C TYR A 66 2.80 4.39 -23.95
N LYS A 67 3.43 4.57 -25.12
CA LYS A 67 3.34 3.65 -26.28
C LYS A 67 3.75 2.21 -26.01
N SER A 68 4.42 1.94 -24.89
CA SER A 68 4.78 0.59 -24.42
C SER A 68 3.61 -0.21 -23.85
N ASN A 69 2.44 0.41 -23.62
CA ASN A 69 1.24 -0.25 -23.11
C ASN A 69 0.08 -0.14 -24.11
N ALA A 70 -0.87 -1.07 -24.02
CA ALA A 70 -2.19 -0.88 -24.60
C ALA A 70 -2.95 0.20 -23.81
N SER A 71 -3.78 0.98 -24.50
CA SER A 71 -4.68 1.93 -23.82
C SER A 71 -5.66 1.17 -22.93
N LEU A 72 -5.69 1.60 -21.67
CA LEU A 72 -6.51 1.04 -20.63
C LEU A 72 -6.56 2.07 -19.51
N ILE A 73 -7.77 2.57 -19.25
CA ILE A 73 -8.01 3.48 -18.13
C ILE A 73 -8.10 2.64 -16.86
N VAL A 74 -7.34 3.05 -15.85
CA VAL A 74 -7.38 2.51 -14.49
C VAL A 74 -7.65 3.64 -13.51
N HIS A 75 -8.18 3.30 -12.34
CA HIS A 75 -8.35 4.26 -11.26
C HIS A 75 -7.31 3.99 -10.18
N TYR A 76 -6.50 4.99 -9.88
CA TYR A 76 -5.67 5.00 -8.69
C TYR A 76 -6.40 5.74 -7.58
N HIS A 77 -6.35 5.18 -6.38
CA HIS A 77 -7.00 5.74 -5.22
C HIS A 77 -5.97 6.04 -4.14
N SER A 78 -6.22 7.08 -3.36
CA SER A 78 -5.40 7.43 -2.21
C SER A 78 -6.27 7.85 -1.02
N VAL A 79 -5.86 7.42 0.18
CA VAL A 79 -6.48 7.84 1.43
C VAL A 79 -5.40 8.14 2.46
N ILE A 80 -5.61 9.18 3.26
CA ILE A 80 -4.73 9.55 4.38
C ILE A 80 -5.45 9.21 5.67
N PHE A 81 -4.91 8.30 6.45
CA PHE A 81 -5.32 8.13 7.85
C PHE A 81 -4.49 9.08 8.71
N ASP A 82 -5.17 9.95 9.45
CA ASP A 82 -4.60 10.96 10.33
C ASP A 82 -5.14 10.79 11.75
N GLN A 83 -4.63 11.61 12.69
CA GLN A 83 -5.01 11.57 14.11
C GLN A 83 -4.81 10.19 14.75
N LEU A 84 -3.86 9.41 14.23
CA LEU A 84 -3.52 8.09 14.78
C LEU A 84 -2.78 8.24 16.11
N LYS A 85 -2.96 7.25 16.98
CA LYS A 85 -2.20 7.17 18.24
C LYS A 85 -0.78 6.67 17.95
N PRO A 86 0.26 7.26 18.56
CA PRO A 86 1.62 6.73 18.52
C PRO A 86 1.72 5.30 19.07
N ASP A 87 2.71 4.54 18.61
CA ASP A 87 3.03 3.16 19.05
C ASP A 87 1.83 2.21 19.13
N THR A 88 0.88 2.36 18.21
CA THR A 88 -0.39 1.62 18.20
C THR A 88 -0.47 0.75 16.95
N VAL A 89 -0.95 -0.49 17.12
CA VAL A 89 -1.23 -1.38 15.98
C VAL A 89 -2.60 -1.04 15.43
N TYR A 90 -2.64 -0.75 14.14
CA TYR A 90 -3.87 -0.52 13.40
C TYR A 90 -4.08 -1.63 12.37
N VAL A 91 -5.34 -1.91 12.09
CA VAL A 91 -5.81 -2.70 10.95
C VAL A 91 -6.50 -1.77 9.99
N TYR A 92 -6.21 -1.88 8.69
CA TYR A 92 -6.89 -1.14 7.65
C TYR A 92 -7.29 -2.03 6.48
N ARG A 93 -8.26 -1.59 5.70
CA ARG A 93 -8.61 -2.18 4.41
C ARG A 93 -9.07 -1.07 3.46
N VAL A 94 -9.05 -1.36 2.18
CA VAL A 94 -9.50 -0.44 1.13
C VAL A 94 -10.56 -1.12 0.27
N GLY A 95 -11.45 -0.33 -0.33
CA GLY A 95 -12.58 -0.89 -1.06
C GLY A 95 -13.49 0.16 -1.69
N ASP A 96 -14.66 -0.27 -2.13
CA ASP A 96 -15.73 0.59 -2.67
C ASP A 96 -16.68 1.13 -1.60
N GLY A 97 -16.55 0.68 -0.35
CA GLY A 97 -17.47 1.04 0.73
C GLY A 97 -18.67 0.11 0.88
N ASP A 98 -18.78 -0.93 0.03
CA ASP A 98 -19.93 -1.83 -0.04
C ASP A 98 -19.47 -3.30 -0.15
N ALA A 99 -19.42 -3.84 -1.37
CA ALA A 99 -19.21 -5.26 -1.60
C ALA A 99 -17.74 -5.63 -1.87
N ARG A 100 -16.89 -4.67 -2.24
CA ARG A 100 -15.52 -4.91 -2.71
C ARG A 100 -14.54 -4.36 -1.71
N TRP A 101 -13.92 -5.27 -0.96
CA TRP A 101 -12.93 -4.95 0.05
C TRP A 101 -11.67 -5.79 -0.15
N SER A 102 -10.52 -5.18 0.11
CA SER A 102 -9.31 -5.93 0.40
C SER A 102 -9.45 -6.73 1.70
N GLU A 103 -8.50 -7.62 1.93
CA GLU A 103 -8.25 -8.14 3.27
C GLU A 103 -7.91 -7.02 4.26
N TRP A 104 -7.99 -7.32 5.55
CA TRP A 104 -7.51 -6.46 6.61
C TRP A 104 -5.98 -6.58 6.73
N ILE A 105 -5.28 -5.47 6.57
CA ILE A 105 -3.82 -5.36 6.61
C ILE A 105 -3.40 -4.63 7.89
N GLN A 106 -2.33 -5.08 8.53
CA GLN A 106 -1.85 -4.49 9.80
C GLN A 106 -0.61 -3.63 9.61
N PHE A 107 -0.54 -2.55 10.40
CA PHE A 107 0.69 -1.79 10.59
C PHE A 107 0.77 -1.22 12.01
N ARG A 108 1.96 -0.77 12.40
CA ARG A 108 2.18 -0.06 13.67
C ARG A 108 2.63 1.37 13.40
N THR A 109 2.03 2.35 14.08
CA THR A 109 2.51 3.74 14.07
C THR A 109 3.84 3.87 14.81
N ALA A 110 4.65 4.87 14.44
CA ALA A 110 5.90 5.13 15.13
C ALA A 110 5.65 5.59 16.58
N ARG A 111 6.67 5.49 17.44
CA ARG A 111 6.67 6.18 18.74
C ARG A 111 6.77 7.69 18.51
N ALA A 112 6.11 8.47 19.37
CA ALA A 112 6.21 9.93 19.34
C ALA A 112 7.60 10.42 19.77
N GLU A 113 8.25 9.65 20.64
CA GLU A 113 9.60 9.89 21.11
C GLU A 113 10.61 9.04 20.35
N TYR A 114 11.89 9.42 20.44
CA TYR A 114 12.97 8.64 19.86
C TYR A 114 12.92 7.19 20.35
N ALA A 115 13.01 6.26 19.40
CA ALA A 115 13.16 4.85 19.70
C ALA A 115 14.02 4.15 18.64
N PRO A 116 14.83 3.16 19.06
CA PRO A 116 15.54 2.30 18.13
C PRO A 116 14.55 1.71 17.11
N THR A 117 14.82 1.95 15.84
CA THR A 117 13.98 1.47 14.73
C THR A 117 14.83 0.65 13.78
N GLN A 118 14.33 -0.54 13.45
CA GLN A 118 14.92 -1.38 12.42
C GLN A 118 14.14 -1.17 11.13
N PHE A 119 14.84 -1.06 10.01
CA PHE A 119 14.24 -1.00 8.69
C PHE A 119 15.06 -1.84 7.71
N ILE A 120 14.44 -2.22 6.60
CA ILE A 120 15.11 -2.90 5.50
C ILE A 120 15.41 -1.85 4.42
N TYR A 121 16.62 -1.87 3.90
CA TYR A 121 17.03 -0.99 2.82
C TYR A 121 17.27 -1.81 1.56
N PHE A 122 16.67 -1.38 0.47
CA PHE A 122 16.83 -1.96 -0.85
C PHE A 122 17.19 -0.89 -1.88
N GLY A 123 17.82 -1.34 -2.96
CA GLY A 123 18.01 -0.58 -4.19
C GLY A 123 18.07 -1.58 -5.34
N ASP A 124 17.89 -1.06 -6.56
CA ASP A 124 18.30 -1.76 -7.78
C ASP A 124 17.65 -3.14 -7.93
N ALA A 125 16.34 -3.24 -7.67
CA ALA A 125 15.59 -4.49 -7.84
C ALA A 125 15.46 -4.91 -9.31
N GLN A 126 15.79 -4.01 -10.24
CA GLN A 126 15.60 -4.12 -11.68
C GLN A 126 16.04 -5.48 -12.26
N ASN A 127 15.27 -5.92 -13.27
CA ASN A 127 15.40 -7.17 -14.03
C ASN A 127 14.86 -8.41 -13.30
N ASP A 128 14.12 -9.23 -14.03
CA ASP A 128 13.54 -10.49 -13.54
C ASP A 128 12.81 -10.34 -12.19
N VAL A 129 12.13 -9.20 -12.00
CA VAL A 129 11.53 -8.79 -10.71
C VAL A 129 10.66 -9.92 -10.16
N LEU A 130 9.73 -10.44 -10.95
CA LEU A 130 8.88 -11.56 -10.52
C LEU A 130 9.68 -12.79 -10.05
N ALA A 131 10.74 -13.15 -10.78
CA ALA A 131 11.52 -14.38 -10.55
C ALA A 131 12.55 -14.26 -9.42
N HIS A 132 13.09 -13.07 -9.17
CA HIS A 132 14.23 -12.89 -8.24
C HIS A 132 13.90 -11.99 -7.07
N TRP A 133 13.15 -10.90 -7.28
CA TRP A 133 12.83 -9.92 -6.25
C TRP A 133 12.02 -10.52 -5.10
N SER A 134 11.02 -11.34 -5.43
CA SER A 134 10.17 -12.01 -4.44
C SER A 134 10.96 -12.88 -3.44
N ARG A 135 12.08 -13.49 -3.85
CA ARG A 135 12.96 -14.26 -2.94
C ARG A 135 13.75 -13.34 -2.01
N VAL A 136 14.20 -12.19 -2.50
CA VAL A 136 14.96 -11.20 -1.72
C VAL A 136 14.06 -10.60 -0.63
N ILE A 137 12.86 -10.15 -0.97
CA ILE A 137 11.89 -9.63 0.01
C ILE A 137 11.62 -10.67 1.11
N ARG A 138 11.29 -11.91 0.72
CA ARG A 138 11.01 -13.00 1.68
C ARG A 138 12.21 -13.25 2.60
N ARG A 139 13.43 -13.28 2.07
CA ARG A 139 14.63 -13.48 2.87
C ARG A 139 14.92 -12.30 3.80
N ALA A 140 14.71 -11.08 3.34
CA ALA A 140 14.87 -9.88 4.15
C ALA A 140 13.91 -9.86 5.33
N HIS A 141 12.62 -10.17 5.11
CA HIS A 141 11.65 -10.30 6.20
C HIS A 141 12.01 -11.40 7.20
N GLN A 142 12.52 -12.54 6.74
CA GLN A 142 13.00 -13.61 7.64
C GLN A 142 14.23 -13.18 8.46
N THR A 143 15.07 -12.31 7.90
CA THR A 143 16.32 -11.86 8.53
C THR A 143 16.07 -10.71 9.50
N ALA A 144 15.10 -9.85 9.18
CA ALA A 144 14.71 -8.67 9.93
C ALA A 144 13.20 -8.71 10.25
N PRO A 145 12.70 -9.70 11.02
CA PRO A 145 11.27 -9.84 11.28
C PRO A 145 10.68 -8.71 12.12
N LYS A 146 11.54 -7.88 12.73
CA LYS A 146 11.17 -6.70 13.52
C LYS A 146 11.34 -5.38 12.74
N ALA A 147 11.62 -5.43 11.43
CA ALA A 147 11.70 -4.22 10.63
C ALA A 147 10.34 -3.51 10.58
N SER A 148 10.34 -2.22 10.86
CA SER A 148 9.13 -1.38 10.90
C SER A 148 8.71 -0.87 9.53
N PHE A 149 9.66 -0.71 8.62
CA PHE A 149 9.42 -0.24 7.25
C PHE A 149 10.55 -0.65 6.30
N VAL A 150 10.31 -0.40 5.02
CA VAL A 150 11.27 -0.63 3.93
C VAL A 150 11.59 0.71 3.26
N VAL A 151 12.87 0.94 2.98
CA VAL A 151 13.34 2.04 2.11
C VAL A 151 13.80 1.43 0.80
N HIS A 152 13.23 1.89 -0.31
CA HIS A 152 13.70 1.53 -1.65
C HIS A 152 14.33 2.76 -2.30
N ALA A 153 15.63 2.73 -2.55
CA ALA A 153 16.44 3.91 -2.86
C ALA A 153 16.51 4.28 -4.35
N GLY A 154 15.54 3.86 -5.15
CA GLY A 154 15.55 4.02 -6.61
C GLY A 154 15.63 2.69 -7.34
N ASP A 155 15.54 2.76 -8.67
CA ASP A 155 15.65 1.62 -9.59
C ASP A 155 14.72 0.45 -9.20
N LEU A 156 13.43 0.77 -9.09
CA LEU A 156 12.37 -0.19 -8.76
C LEU A 156 12.08 -1.13 -9.94
N ILE A 157 12.01 -0.58 -11.16
CA ILE A 157 11.79 -1.30 -12.41
C ILE A 157 12.70 -0.74 -13.51
N ASN A 158 12.84 -1.48 -14.61
CA ASN A 158 13.80 -1.15 -15.68
C ASN A 158 13.21 -0.14 -16.68
N GLN A 159 11.95 -0.32 -17.08
CA GLN A 159 11.24 0.57 -17.99
C GLN A 159 10.12 1.31 -17.26
N ALA A 160 10.40 2.55 -16.83
CA ALA A 160 9.51 3.39 -16.00
C ALA A 160 8.03 3.45 -16.47
N HIS A 161 7.79 3.30 -17.78
CA HIS A 161 6.46 3.43 -18.37
C HIS A 161 5.81 2.09 -18.78
N ARG A 162 6.42 0.96 -18.46
CA ARG A 162 5.88 -0.36 -18.79
C ARG A 162 5.08 -0.91 -17.61
N ASP A 163 3.75 -0.86 -17.70
CA ASP A 163 2.85 -1.27 -16.60
C ASP A 163 3.05 -2.75 -16.20
N TYR A 164 3.47 -3.58 -17.15
CA TYR A 164 3.80 -4.98 -16.88
C TYR A 164 4.92 -5.13 -15.84
N GLU A 165 5.96 -4.29 -15.87
CA GLU A 165 7.05 -4.37 -14.88
C GLU A 165 6.59 -3.87 -13.50
N TRP A 166 5.75 -2.84 -13.46
CA TRP A 166 5.06 -2.41 -12.23
C TRP A 166 4.10 -3.46 -11.68
N ALA A 167 3.60 -4.39 -12.50
CA ALA A 167 2.79 -5.51 -12.02
C ALA A 167 3.63 -6.62 -11.38
N GLN A 168 4.93 -6.65 -11.64
CA GLN A 168 5.85 -7.65 -11.09
C GLN A 168 6.49 -7.22 -9.76
N TRP A 169 6.61 -5.91 -9.55
CA TRP A 169 7.13 -5.30 -8.33
C TRP A 169 6.06 -5.29 -7.23
#